data_AF-A0A7C3FTG9-F1
#
_entry.id   AF-A0A7C3FTG9-F1
#
_cell.length_a   1.000
_cell.length_b   1.000
_cell.length_c   1.000
_cell.angle_alpha   90.00
_cell.angle_beta   90.00
_cell.angle_gamma   90.00
#
_symmetry.space_group_name_H-M   'P 1'
#
loop_
_entity.id
_entity.type
_entity.pdbx_description
1 polymer ?
#
loop_
_entity_poly.entity_id
_entity_poly.type
_entity_poly.pdbx_seq_one_letter_code
_entity_poly.pdbx_strand_id
1 'polypeptide(L)'
;MTDTFSMLTKDAQKILSDAGRIAKKYKQAAVTPTCLLLALLELSGSQAENVLRKFKIDLDNLKARVDANIKLDARQEQSVEIGATYRRVNLSVESAAILEEAAAEARENGLDFVGTRLLVLGMLRQPRSSAGEFLQQYGVTPERFRELADLQEESPVNVSRFKPADLSVKSLPLPISPIFILIVLLTAAAGYLAYTEIGNVRMSVFFFVIGGWIISLSLHEFGHALAAFIGGDKTVADKGYLTLNPLKYTHPVLSIVFPIIFLLLGGIPLPGGAVYINRSFLKNKWWQSFVSAAGPMGTVLSAVIFALPFLLYRGHFVVGYNFWAGLALLLFLQIVALFLNLLPIPGLDGFGILEPFLAPEILRLAYSVRRYTLFLLLALFMFTPFGNELMMRSLRVLMWIDESVAFLAVNGFEIFRFWS
;
A
#
# COMPACT_ATOMS: atom_id res chain seq x y z
N MET A 1 -9.78 -5.54 5.91
CA MET A 1 -10.96 -6.15 5.25
C MET A 1 -11.30 -7.55 5.74
N THR A 2 -10.34 -8.42 6.07
CA THR A 2 -10.63 -9.80 6.54
C THR A 2 -11.48 -9.82 7.82
N ASP A 3 -11.23 -8.88 8.75
CA ASP A 3 -12.06 -8.67 9.94
C ASP A 3 -13.48 -8.18 9.58
N THR A 4 -13.61 -7.22 8.65
CA THR A 4 -14.90 -6.69 8.18
C THR A 4 -15.82 -7.81 7.68
N PHE A 5 -15.27 -8.75 6.91
CA PHE A 5 -16.05 -9.87 6.40
C PHE A 5 -16.46 -10.89 7.47
N SER A 6 -15.68 -11.00 8.56
CA SER A 6 -16.03 -11.84 9.70
C SER A 6 -17.16 -11.26 10.55
N MET A 7 -17.34 -9.93 10.51
CA MET A 7 -18.42 -9.23 11.21
C MET A 7 -19.76 -9.36 10.47
N LEU A 8 -19.80 -9.75 9.20
CA LEU A 8 -21.05 -9.77 8.42
C LEU A 8 -22.05 -10.81 8.93
N THR A 9 -23.28 -10.38 9.18
CA THR A 9 -24.41 -11.28 9.48
C THR A 9 -24.75 -12.18 8.29
N LYS A 10 -25.55 -13.24 8.52
CA LYS A 10 -26.02 -14.13 7.44
C LYS A 10 -26.71 -13.36 6.30
N ASP A 11 -27.52 -12.36 6.65
CA ASP A 11 -28.21 -11.51 5.68
C ASP A 11 -27.25 -10.61 4.91
N ALA A 12 -26.25 -10.03 5.58
CA ALA A 12 -25.23 -9.22 4.93
C ALA A 12 -24.33 -10.05 3.99
N GLN A 13 -23.99 -11.28 4.39
CA GLN A 13 -23.27 -12.24 3.51
C GLN A 13 -24.12 -12.66 2.31
N LYS A 14 -25.43 -12.86 2.51
CA LYS A 14 -26.38 -13.16 1.44
C LYS A 14 -26.44 -12.01 0.43
N ILE A 15 -26.55 -10.75 0.89
CA ILE A 15 -26.52 -9.55 0.04
C ILE A 15 -25.25 -9.51 -0.82
N LEU A 16 -24.07 -9.77 -0.24
CA LEU A 16 -22.83 -9.78 -1.02
C LEU A 16 -22.79 -10.90 -2.08
N SER A 17 -23.30 -12.08 -1.74
CA SER A 17 -23.42 -13.18 -2.69
C SER A 17 -24.38 -12.85 -3.82
N ASP A 18 -25.52 -12.24 -3.51
CA ASP A 18 -26.53 -11.86 -4.51
C ASP A 18 -26.03 -10.70 -5.37
N ALA A 19 -25.34 -9.72 -4.79
CA ALA A 19 -24.66 -8.65 -5.53
C ALA A 19 -23.61 -9.21 -6.52
N GLY A 20 -22.88 -10.26 -6.14
CA GLY A 20 -21.97 -10.98 -7.04
C GLY A 20 -22.68 -11.64 -8.23
N ARG A 21 -23.90 -12.16 -8.03
CA ARG A 21 -24.74 -12.70 -9.12
C ARG A 21 -25.24 -11.60 -10.04
N ILE A 22 -25.64 -10.45 -9.50
CA ILE A 22 -26.09 -9.28 -10.25
C ILE A 22 -24.95 -8.74 -11.12
N ALA A 23 -23.76 -8.54 -10.56
CA ALA A 23 -22.58 -8.09 -11.31
C ALA A 23 -22.26 -9.04 -12.48
N LYS A 24 -22.31 -10.35 -12.23
CA LYS A 24 -22.11 -11.38 -13.27
C LYS A 24 -23.20 -11.36 -14.35
N LYS A 25 -24.47 -11.16 -13.97
CA LYS A 25 -25.62 -11.01 -14.89
C LYS A 25 -25.41 -9.86 -15.87
N TYR A 26 -24.86 -8.75 -15.39
CA TYR A 26 -24.57 -7.56 -16.19
C TYR A 26 -23.15 -7.50 -16.76
N LYS A 27 -22.40 -8.62 -16.72
CA LYS A 27 -21.01 -8.74 -17.23
C LYS A 27 -20.02 -7.73 -16.65
N GLN A 28 -20.23 -7.28 -15.41
CA GLN A 28 -19.30 -6.40 -14.72
C GLN A 28 -18.13 -7.20 -14.14
N ALA A 29 -16.93 -6.60 -14.16
CA ALA A 29 -15.70 -7.21 -13.65
C ALA A 29 -15.65 -7.34 -12.12
N ALA A 30 -16.42 -6.50 -11.42
CA ALA A 30 -16.55 -6.47 -9.97
C ALA A 30 -17.95 -5.99 -9.55
N VAL A 31 -18.31 -6.27 -8.30
CA VAL A 31 -19.53 -5.78 -7.67
C VAL A 31 -19.40 -4.28 -7.40
N THR A 32 -20.23 -3.49 -8.07
CA THR A 32 -20.35 -2.04 -7.88
C THR A 32 -21.25 -1.69 -6.69
N PRO A 33 -21.21 -0.42 -6.20
CA PRO A 33 -22.13 0.04 -5.17
C PRO A 33 -23.60 -0.19 -5.53
N THR A 34 -23.98 0.02 -6.79
CA THR A 34 -25.34 -0.19 -7.28
C THR A 34 -25.75 -1.66 -7.27
N CYS A 35 -24.86 -2.60 -7.57
CA CYS A 35 -25.14 -4.04 -7.38
C CYS A 35 -25.39 -4.39 -5.90
N LEU A 36 -24.61 -3.79 -4.99
CA LEU A 36 -24.76 -4.00 -3.56
C LEU A 36 -26.10 -3.42 -3.05
N LEU A 37 -26.45 -2.22 -3.50
CA LEU A 37 -27.73 -1.58 -3.19
C LEU A 37 -28.91 -2.38 -3.75
N LEU A 38 -28.85 -2.84 -5.00
CA LEU A 38 -29.91 -3.65 -5.59
C LEU A 38 -30.13 -4.96 -4.83
N ALA A 39 -29.06 -5.68 -4.50
CA ALA A 39 -29.14 -6.92 -3.71
C ALA A 39 -29.74 -6.69 -2.31
N LEU A 40 -29.42 -5.54 -1.69
CA LEU A 40 -29.98 -5.15 -0.41
C LEU A 40 -31.49 -4.86 -0.52
N LEU A 41 -31.91 -4.17 -1.57
CA LEU A 41 -33.32 -3.86 -1.83
C LEU A 41 -34.13 -5.12 -2.21
N GLU A 42 -33.52 -6.10 -2.88
CA GLU A 42 -34.15 -7.39 -3.21
C GLU A 42 -34.33 -8.31 -1.99
N LEU A 43 -33.59 -8.08 -0.90
CA LEU A 43 -33.72 -8.86 0.32
C LEU A 43 -34.96 -8.43 1.13
N SER A 44 -36.09 -9.07 0.83
CA SER A 44 -37.37 -8.85 1.52
C SER A 44 -37.32 -9.16 3.01
N GLY A 45 -37.91 -8.28 3.82
CA GLY A 45 -38.00 -8.43 5.28
C GLY A 45 -36.70 -8.09 6.02
N SER A 46 -35.72 -7.49 5.33
CA SER A 46 -34.48 -7.06 5.97
C SER A 46 -34.71 -5.81 6.85
N GLN A 47 -33.91 -5.68 7.91
CA GLN A 47 -33.97 -4.50 8.77
C GLN A 47 -33.68 -3.19 7.99
N ALA A 48 -32.78 -3.24 7.01
CA ALA A 48 -32.55 -2.12 6.10
C ALA A 48 -33.81 -1.72 5.33
N GLU A 49 -34.54 -2.68 4.76
CA GLU A 49 -35.79 -2.42 4.04
C GLU A 49 -36.84 -1.79 4.94
N ASN A 50 -37.00 -2.31 6.16
CA ASN A 50 -37.95 -1.78 7.15
C ASN A 50 -37.67 -0.31 7.46
N VAL A 51 -36.40 0.07 7.62
CA VAL A 51 -36.00 1.46 7.88
C VAL A 51 -36.22 2.32 6.64
N LEU A 52 -35.84 1.85 5.45
CA LEU A 52 -36.05 2.59 4.20
C LEU A 52 -37.54 2.85 3.91
N ARG A 53 -38.45 1.92 4.27
CA ARG A 53 -39.91 2.14 4.15
C ARG A 53 -40.40 3.30 5.01
N LYS A 54 -39.76 3.59 6.16
CA LYS A 54 -40.11 4.73 7.02
C LYS A 54 -39.85 6.08 6.33
N PHE A 55 -38.98 6.12 5.31
CA PHE A 55 -38.75 7.31 4.48
C PHE A 55 -39.86 7.57 3.45
N LYS A 56 -40.91 6.74 3.41
CA LYS A 56 -42.01 6.81 2.41
C LYS A 56 -41.50 6.72 0.96
N ILE A 57 -40.39 6.00 0.76
CA ILE A 57 -39.81 5.74 -0.55
C ILE A 57 -40.55 4.59 -1.22
N ASP A 58 -40.88 4.76 -2.49
CA ASP A 58 -41.30 3.66 -3.36
C ASP A 58 -40.07 2.80 -3.69
N LEU A 59 -39.92 1.70 -2.93
CA LEU A 59 -38.80 0.78 -3.08
C LEU A 59 -38.80 0.04 -4.40
N ASP A 60 -39.96 -0.18 -5.02
CA ASP A 60 -40.05 -0.88 -6.30
C ASP A 60 -39.59 0.04 -7.44
N ASN A 61 -39.95 1.33 -7.35
CA ASN A 61 -39.41 2.36 -8.24
C ASN A 61 -37.88 2.51 -8.08
N LEU A 62 -37.38 2.56 -6.83
CA LEU A 62 -35.95 2.64 -6.56
C LEU A 62 -35.20 1.43 -7.13
N LYS A 63 -35.68 0.20 -6.92
CA LYS A 63 -35.10 -1.02 -7.51
C LYS A 63 -35.03 -0.92 -9.03
N ALA A 64 -36.12 -0.52 -9.67
CA ALA A 64 -36.18 -0.39 -11.12
C ALA A 64 -35.17 0.64 -11.66
N ARG A 65 -34.99 1.77 -10.97
CA ARG A 65 -34.00 2.79 -11.35
C ARG A 65 -32.57 2.34 -11.14
N VAL A 66 -32.27 1.65 -10.04
CA VAL A 66 -30.93 1.09 -9.78
C VAL A 66 -30.59 0.01 -10.82
N ASP A 67 -31.52 -0.91 -11.12
CA ASP A 67 -31.33 -1.94 -12.15
C ASP A 67 -31.11 -1.32 -13.55
N ALA A 68 -31.87 -0.29 -13.90
CA ALA A 68 -31.70 0.45 -15.14
C ALA A 68 -30.32 1.14 -15.23
N ASN A 69 -29.82 1.70 -14.12
CA ASN A 69 -28.50 2.31 -14.08
C ASN A 69 -27.37 1.28 -14.21
N ILE A 70 -27.44 0.14 -13.52
CA ILE A 70 -26.46 -0.95 -13.69
C ILE A 70 -26.38 -1.39 -15.16
N LYS A 71 -27.53 -1.48 -15.84
CA LYS A 71 -27.61 -1.83 -17.25
C LYS A 71 -27.01 -0.76 -18.17
N LEU A 72 -27.10 0.52 -17.81
CA LEU A 72 -26.48 1.63 -18.54
C LEU A 72 -24.95 1.60 -18.37
N ASP A 73 -24.47 1.47 -17.13
CA ASP A 73 -23.03 1.42 -16.82
C ASP A 73 -22.36 0.24 -17.53
N ALA A 74 -23.02 -0.91 -17.56
CA ALA A 74 -22.55 -2.10 -18.28
C ALA A 74 -22.47 -1.89 -19.81
N ARG A 75 -23.29 -1.00 -20.39
CA ARG A 75 -23.24 -0.66 -21.83
C ARG A 75 -22.16 0.35 -22.16
N GLN A 76 -21.73 1.16 -21.20
CA GLN A 76 -20.71 2.19 -21.39
C GLN A 76 -19.28 1.66 -21.18
N GLU A 77 -19.11 0.36 -20.95
CA GLU A 77 -17.81 -0.30 -20.71
C GLU A 77 -16.93 0.42 -19.68
N GLN A 78 -17.57 1.02 -18.67
CA GLN A 78 -16.86 1.80 -17.66
C GLN A 78 -15.93 0.86 -16.88
N SER A 79 -14.63 1.16 -16.89
CA SER A 79 -13.63 0.32 -16.23
C SER A 79 -13.85 0.35 -14.71
N VAL A 80 -14.21 -0.80 -14.14
CA VAL A 80 -14.39 -0.94 -12.69
C VAL A 80 -13.09 -1.47 -12.08
N GLU A 81 -12.43 -0.64 -11.29
CA GLU A 81 -11.23 -1.03 -10.54
C GLU A 81 -11.59 -2.01 -9.42
N ILE A 82 -10.87 -3.13 -9.34
CA ILE A 82 -11.06 -4.13 -8.28
C ILE A 82 -10.38 -3.64 -7.00
N GLY A 83 -11.19 -3.40 -5.97
CA GLY A 83 -10.71 -2.97 -4.65
C GLY A 83 -10.44 -4.12 -3.69
N ALA A 84 -11.20 -5.20 -3.78
CA ALA A 84 -11.08 -6.35 -2.89
C ALA A 84 -11.68 -7.62 -3.49
N THR A 85 -11.32 -8.78 -2.94
CA THR A 85 -11.95 -10.07 -3.28
C THR A 85 -12.42 -10.78 -2.01
N TYR A 86 -13.70 -11.15 -1.97
CA TYR A 86 -14.31 -11.88 -0.85
C TYR A 86 -15.02 -13.14 -1.31
N ARG A 87 -14.64 -14.32 -0.78
CA ARG A 87 -15.24 -15.63 -1.13
C ARG A 87 -15.45 -15.81 -2.66
N ARG A 88 -14.47 -15.38 -3.46
CA ARG A 88 -14.45 -15.40 -4.95
C ARG A 88 -15.36 -14.36 -5.63
N VAL A 89 -15.87 -13.39 -4.91
CA VAL A 89 -16.57 -12.21 -5.43
C VAL A 89 -15.60 -11.03 -5.44
N ASN A 90 -15.34 -10.45 -6.61
CA ASN A 90 -14.55 -9.22 -6.72
C ASN A 90 -15.45 -8.03 -6.39
N LEU A 91 -14.98 -7.13 -5.53
CA LEU A 91 -15.63 -5.90 -5.13
C LEU A 91 -14.90 -4.73 -5.79
N SER A 92 -15.63 -3.72 -6.24
CA SER A 92 -15.01 -2.47 -6.67
C SER A 92 -14.32 -1.75 -5.50
N VAL A 93 -13.44 -0.80 -5.78
CA VAL A 93 -12.83 0.08 -4.77
C VAL A 93 -13.89 0.74 -3.88
N GLU A 94 -14.96 1.24 -4.49
CA GLU A 94 -16.08 1.89 -3.79
C GLU A 94 -16.89 0.90 -2.95
N SER A 95 -17.19 -0.28 -3.48
CA SER A 95 -17.91 -1.33 -2.74
C SER A 95 -17.12 -1.83 -1.54
N ALA A 96 -15.80 -1.97 -1.68
CA ALA A 96 -14.91 -2.33 -0.58
C ALA A 96 -14.92 -1.23 0.50
N ALA A 97 -14.85 0.03 0.09
CA ALA A 97 -14.86 1.16 1.01
C ALA A 97 -16.22 1.30 1.74
N ILE A 98 -17.36 1.02 1.08
CA ILE A 98 -18.69 0.97 1.72
C ILE A 98 -18.74 -0.06 2.84
N LEU A 99 -18.16 -1.25 2.63
CA LEU A 99 -18.10 -2.28 3.67
C LEU A 99 -17.20 -1.86 4.84
N GLU A 100 -16.11 -1.17 4.56
CA GLU A 100 -15.23 -0.63 5.61
C GLU A 100 -15.93 0.44 6.44
N GLU A 101 -16.68 1.37 5.82
CA GLU A 101 -17.50 2.36 6.52
C GLU A 101 -18.60 1.70 7.37
N ALA A 102 -19.26 0.66 6.84
CA ALA A 102 -20.25 -0.11 7.60
C ALA A 102 -19.64 -0.79 8.83
N ALA A 103 -18.42 -1.31 8.72
CA ALA A 103 -17.69 -1.91 9.84
C ALA A 103 -17.16 -0.87 10.84
N ALA A 104 -16.76 0.31 10.36
CA ALA A 104 -16.38 1.42 11.22
C ALA A 104 -17.57 1.88 12.06
N GLU A 105 -18.74 2.05 11.44
CA GLU A 105 -19.98 2.40 12.13
C GLU A 105 -20.39 1.33 13.15
N ALA A 106 -20.22 0.04 12.84
CA ALA A 106 -20.45 -1.04 13.80
C ALA A 106 -19.56 -0.87 15.06
N ARG A 107 -18.26 -0.64 14.86
CA ARG A 107 -17.29 -0.49 15.95
C ARG A 107 -17.53 0.78 16.78
N GLU A 108 -17.89 1.89 16.14
CA GLU A 108 -18.24 3.14 16.83
C GLU A 108 -19.45 2.97 17.76
N ASN A 109 -20.37 2.07 17.41
CA ASN A 109 -21.56 1.75 18.20
C ASN A 109 -21.41 0.51 19.10
N GLY A 110 -20.19 -0.04 19.23
CA GLY A 110 -19.92 -1.21 20.09
C GLY A 110 -20.51 -2.53 19.58
N LEU A 111 -20.80 -2.62 18.27
CA LEU A 111 -21.35 -3.81 17.63
C LEU A 111 -20.23 -4.67 17.04
N ASP A 112 -20.26 -5.96 17.36
CA ASP A 112 -19.30 -6.95 16.84
C ASP A 112 -19.69 -7.50 15.45
N PHE A 113 -20.78 -6.99 14.87
CA PHE A 113 -21.32 -7.46 13.60
C PHE A 113 -21.81 -6.33 12.69
N VAL A 114 -21.85 -6.62 11.39
CA VAL A 114 -22.34 -5.74 10.33
C VAL A 114 -23.59 -6.36 9.73
N GLY A 115 -24.74 -5.81 10.11
CA GLY A 115 -26.05 -6.16 9.57
C GLY A 115 -26.45 -5.31 8.36
N THR A 116 -27.66 -5.54 7.86
CA THR A 116 -28.18 -4.85 6.65
C THR A 116 -28.32 -3.34 6.83
N ARG A 117 -28.71 -2.85 8.02
CA ARG A 117 -28.80 -1.41 8.33
C ARG A 117 -27.44 -0.71 8.26
N LEU A 118 -26.40 -1.35 8.77
CA LEU A 118 -25.03 -0.83 8.75
C LEU A 118 -24.48 -0.79 7.32
N LEU A 119 -24.87 -1.73 6.44
CA LEU A 119 -24.54 -1.63 5.01
C LEU A 119 -25.15 -0.38 4.36
N VAL A 120 -26.40 -0.03 4.67
CA VAL A 120 -27.01 1.22 4.17
C VAL A 120 -26.28 2.44 4.74
N LEU A 121 -25.94 2.44 6.03
CA LEU A 121 -25.15 3.53 6.63
C LEU A 121 -23.78 3.67 5.94
N GLY A 122 -23.10 2.55 5.64
CA GLY A 122 -21.86 2.56 4.87
C GLY A 122 -22.02 3.17 3.48
N MET A 123 -23.13 2.90 2.78
CA MET A 123 -23.44 3.53 1.50
C MET A 123 -23.67 5.04 1.64
N LEU A 124 -24.39 5.46 2.69
CA LEU A 124 -24.70 6.86 2.98
C LEU A 124 -23.47 7.67 3.40
N ARG A 125 -22.50 7.06 4.09
CA ARG A 125 -21.20 7.68 4.42
C ARG A 125 -20.29 7.84 3.20
N GLN A 126 -20.64 7.23 2.07
CA GLN A 126 -19.99 7.43 0.78
C GLN A 126 -20.92 8.16 -0.20
N PRO A 127 -21.16 9.47 -0.01
CA PRO A 127 -22.15 10.21 -0.78
C PRO A 127 -21.81 10.33 -2.28
N ARG A 128 -20.53 10.16 -2.63
CA ARG A 128 -20.01 10.18 -4.01
C ARG A 128 -20.03 8.79 -4.68
N SER A 129 -20.41 7.74 -3.95
CA SER A 129 -20.59 6.42 -4.54
C SER A 129 -21.94 6.37 -5.25
N SER A 130 -22.05 5.58 -6.33
CA SER A 130 -23.31 5.47 -7.08
C SER A 130 -24.50 5.06 -6.18
N ALA A 131 -24.28 4.18 -5.20
CA ALA A 131 -25.31 3.80 -4.23
C ALA A 131 -25.68 4.94 -3.26
N GLY A 132 -24.69 5.69 -2.77
CA GLY A 132 -24.90 6.85 -1.92
C GLY A 132 -25.70 7.94 -2.64
N GLU A 133 -25.37 8.23 -3.90
CA GLU A 133 -26.11 9.19 -4.73
C GLU A 133 -27.57 8.78 -4.91
N PHE A 134 -27.85 7.50 -5.21
CA PHE A 134 -29.21 7.00 -5.29
C PHE A 134 -29.96 7.22 -3.98
N LEU A 135 -29.40 6.80 -2.84
CA LEU A 135 -30.08 6.96 -1.55
C LEU A 135 -30.35 8.44 -1.21
N GLN A 136 -29.41 9.34 -1.51
CA GLN A 136 -29.58 10.77 -1.29
C GLN A 136 -30.63 11.42 -2.20
N GLN A 137 -30.71 11.01 -3.46
CA GLN A 137 -31.76 11.48 -4.38
C GLN A 137 -33.17 11.17 -3.86
N TYR A 138 -33.32 10.11 -3.07
CA TYR A 138 -34.58 9.75 -2.41
C TYR A 138 -34.74 10.34 -1.01
N GLY A 139 -33.89 11.30 -0.62
CA GLY A 139 -33.97 12.00 0.66
C GLY A 139 -33.51 11.17 1.86
N VAL A 140 -32.77 10.08 1.64
CA VAL A 140 -32.16 9.30 2.72
C VAL A 140 -30.84 9.95 3.09
N THR A 141 -30.78 10.59 4.27
CA THR A 141 -29.54 11.13 4.83
C THR A 141 -28.99 10.20 5.92
N PRO A 142 -27.66 10.13 6.14
CA PRO A 142 -27.06 9.30 7.18
C PRO A 142 -27.66 9.56 8.57
N GLU A 143 -27.89 10.83 8.92
CA GLU A 143 -28.36 11.25 10.24
C GLU A 143 -29.79 10.79 10.48
N ARG A 144 -30.67 11.03 9.50
CA ARG A 144 -32.08 10.63 9.59
C ARG A 144 -32.24 9.11 9.51
N PHE A 145 -31.36 8.44 8.76
CA PHE A 145 -31.37 6.99 8.69
C PHE A 145 -30.94 6.38 10.03
N ARG A 146 -29.91 6.93 10.67
CA ARG A 146 -29.47 6.51 12.01
C ARG A 146 -30.58 6.69 13.05
N GLU A 147 -31.28 7.82 13.02
CA GLU A 147 -32.41 8.10 13.92
C GLU A 147 -33.56 7.08 13.75
N LEU A 148 -33.94 6.78 12.51
CA LEU A 148 -35.02 5.83 12.21
C LEU A 148 -34.62 4.37 12.36
N ALA A 149 -33.32 4.10 12.31
CA ALA A 149 -32.74 2.77 12.43
C ALA A 149 -32.79 2.25 13.86
N ASP A 150 -32.75 3.09 14.89
CA ASP A 150 -32.56 2.74 16.30
C ASP A 150 -31.54 1.60 16.50
N LEU A 151 -30.26 1.98 16.58
CA LEU A 151 -29.16 1.03 16.72
C LEU A 151 -29.05 0.44 18.14
N GLN A 152 -29.80 0.93 19.13
CA GLN A 152 -29.76 0.44 20.52
C GLN A 152 -30.68 -0.77 20.76
N GLU A 153 -31.66 -1.02 19.90
CA GLU A 153 -32.64 -2.13 20.02
C GLU A 153 -32.19 -3.47 19.39
N GLU A 154 -30.90 -3.70 19.13
CA GLU A 154 -30.45 -5.06 18.77
C GLU A 154 -30.46 -5.99 20.00
N SER A 155 -31.66 -6.42 20.40
CA SER A 155 -31.83 -7.60 21.23
C SER A 155 -31.07 -8.76 20.58
N PRO A 156 -30.27 -9.53 21.33
CA PRO A 156 -29.50 -10.65 20.82
C PRO A 156 -30.44 -11.81 20.54
N VAL A 157 -31.28 -11.69 19.51
CA VAL A 157 -32.15 -12.77 19.08
C VAL A 157 -31.30 -13.73 18.26
N ASN A 158 -30.75 -14.70 18.99
CA ASN A 158 -30.29 -15.98 18.50
C ASN A 158 -29.21 -15.92 17.42
N VAL A 159 -28.15 -15.16 17.69
CA VAL A 159 -26.87 -15.42 17.04
C VAL A 159 -26.34 -16.70 17.68
N SER A 160 -26.58 -17.84 17.04
CA SER A 160 -25.82 -19.06 17.30
C SER A 160 -24.36 -18.64 17.40
N ARG A 161 -23.77 -18.72 18.60
CA ARG A 161 -22.35 -18.47 18.81
C ARG A 161 -21.62 -19.34 17.79
N PHE A 162 -21.17 -18.74 16.69
CA PHE A 162 -20.12 -19.36 15.92
C PHE A 162 -18.93 -19.32 16.85
N LYS A 163 -18.66 -20.47 17.48
CA LYS A 163 -17.33 -20.79 17.96
C LYS A 163 -16.43 -20.41 16.78
N PRO A 164 -15.50 -19.44 16.93
CA PRO A 164 -14.65 -19.02 15.83
C PRO A 164 -14.12 -20.31 15.21
N ALA A 165 -14.49 -20.56 13.95
CA ALA A 165 -14.11 -21.78 13.26
C ALA A 165 -12.61 -21.80 13.32
N ASP A 166 -12.09 -22.66 14.19
CA ASP A 166 -10.72 -22.75 14.67
C ASP A 166 -9.84 -21.75 13.94
N LEU A 167 -9.88 -20.48 14.38
CA LEU A 167 -8.81 -19.55 14.06
C LEU A 167 -7.68 -20.12 14.86
N SER A 168 -7.03 -21.15 14.30
CA SER A 168 -5.63 -21.34 14.53
C SER A 168 -5.10 -19.94 14.31
N VAL A 169 -4.72 -19.29 15.40
CA VAL A 169 -3.67 -18.29 15.37
C VAL A 169 -2.61 -19.04 14.60
N LYS A 170 -2.55 -18.81 13.29
CA LYS A 170 -1.53 -19.41 12.46
C LYS A 170 -0.30 -18.71 12.99
N SER A 171 0.33 -19.36 13.96
CA SER A 171 1.58 -18.99 14.59
C SER A 171 2.42 -18.37 13.51
N LEU A 172 2.72 -17.06 13.65
CA LEU A 172 3.42 -16.24 12.66
C LEU A 172 4.25 -17.10 11.70
N PRO A 173 3.76 -17.51 10.52
CA PRO A 173 4.68 -17.83 9.49
C PRO A 173 4.92 -16.43 8.91
N LEU A 174 6.05 -15.83 9.23
CA LEU A 174 6.67 -14.89 8.32
C LEU A 174 7.42 -15.76 7.30
N PRO A 175 6.79 -16.52 6.36
CA PRO A 175 7.59 -17.17 5.37
C PRO A 175 8.15 -16.03 4.53
N ILE A 176 9.47 -15.86 4.60
CA ILE A 176 10.20 -15.07 3.64
C ILE A 176 9.78 -15.60 2.27
N SER A 177 9.30 -14.71 1.40
CA SER A 177 8.82 -15.12 0.09
C SER A 177 9.90 -15.93 -0.65
N PRO A 178 9.56 -17.06 -1.29
CA PRO A 178 10.51 -17.80 -2.13
C PRO A 178 11.16 -16.92 -3.21
N ILE A 179 10.43 -15.89 -3.69
CA ILE A 179 10.93 -14.90 -4.65
C ILE A 179 12.04 -14.05 -4.02
N PHE A 180 11.85 -13.61 -2.78
CA PHE A 180 12.88 -12.85 -2.07
C PHE A 180 14.12 -13.69 -1.81
N ILE A 181 13.94 -14.95 -1.37
CA ILE A 181 15.06 -15.90 -1.20
C ILE A 181 15.80 -16.10 -2.52
N LEU A 182 15.08 -16.28 -3.63
CA LEU A 182 15.69 -16.40 -4.96
C LEU A 182 16.50 -15.15 -5.33
N ILE A 183 15.97 -13.95 -5.09
CA ILE A 183 16.69 -12.69 -5.34
C ILE A 183 17.96 -12.61 -4.48
N VAL A 184 17.90 -12.98 -3.19
CA VAL A 184 19.06 -13.02 -2.29
C VAL A 184 20.12 -14.00 -2.81
N LEU A 185 19.72 -15.21 -3.22
CA LEU A 185 20.63 -16.22 -3.75
C LEU A 185 21.28 -15.77 -5.05
N LEU A 186 20.51 -15.19 -5.98
CA LEU A 186 21.03 -14.64 -7.24
C LEU A 186 21.98 -13.48 -6.99
N THR A 187 21.67 -12.61 -6.03
CA THR A 187 22.53 -11.49 -5.63
C THR A 187 23.84 -12.02 -5.04
N ALA A 188 23.78 -13.00 -4.14
CA ALA A 188 24.98 -13.62 -3.56
C ALA A 188 25.84 -14.32 -4.62
N ALA A 189 25.21 -15.03 -5.56
CA ALA A 189 25.91 -15.66 -6.68
C ALA A 189 26.59 -14.62 -7.59
N ALA A 190 25.90 -13.52 -7.92
CA ALA A 190 26.49 -12.43 -8.70
C ALA A 190 27.65 -11.75 -7.96
N GLY A 191 27.53 -11.54 -6.65
CA GLY A 191 28.61 -11.02 -5.81
C GLY A 191 29.82 -11.96 -5.76
N TYR A 192 29.59 -13.26 -5.64
CA TYR A 192 30.65 -14.28 -5.70
C TYR A 192 31.37 -14.25 -7.05
N LEU A 193 30.64 -14.24 -8.17
CA LEU A 193 31.21 -14.14 -9.51
C LEU A 193 32.01 -12.84 -9.71
N ALA A 194 31.53 -11.72 -9.16
CA ALA A 194 32.24 -10.45 -9.17
C ALA A 194 33.53 -10.48 -8.32
N TYR A 195 33.54 -11.25 -7.22
CA TYR A 195 34.70 -11.40 -6.34
C TYR A 195 35.76 -12.31 -6.94
N THR A 196 35.35 -13.46 -7.52
CA THR A 196 36.26 -14.42 -8.15
C THR A 196 36.63 -14.06 -9.59
N GLU A 197 36.02 -13.01 -10.13
CA GLU A 197 36.23 -12.53 -11.51
C GLU A 197 35.93 -13.58 -12.59
N ILE A 198 34.93 -14.44 -12.35
CA ILE A 198 34.54 -15.49 -13.29
C ILE A 198 33.49 -14.95 -14.27
N GLY A 199 33.74 -15.11 -15.57
CA GLY A 199 32.80 -14.71 -16.62
C GLY A 199 32.82 -13.20 -16.90
N ASN A 200 31.65 -12.62 -17.19
CA ASN A 200 31.55 -11.17 -17.41
C ASN A 200 31.41 -10.45 -16.06
N VAL A 201 32.54 -9.90 -15.60
CA VAL A 201 32.65 -9.22 -14.30
C VAL A 201 31.72 -8.01 -14.21
N ARG A 202 31.63 -7.21 -15.28
CA ARG A 202 30.76 -6.02 -15.28
C ARG A 202 29.28 -6.38 -15.15
N MET A 203 28.84 -7.43 -15.87
CA MET A 203 27.48 -7.95 -15.69
C MET A 203 27.24 -8.52 -14.29
N SER A 204 28.25 -9.18 -13.71
CA SER A 204 28.16 -9.71 -12.34
C SER A 204 27.98 -8.58 -11.32
N VAL A 205 28.76 -7.50 -11.43
CA VAL A 205 28.59 -6.29 -10.60
C VAL A 205 27.22 -5.65 -10.84
N PHE A 206 26.77 -5.55 -12.10
CA PHE A 206 25.45 -5.02 -12.43
C PHE A 206 24.32 -5.78 -11.71
N PHE A 207 24.27 -7.11 -11.84
CA PHE A 207 23.24 -7.93 -11.19
C PHE A 207 23.36 -7.92 -9.67
N PHE A 208 24.58 -7.87 -9.14
CA PHE A 208 24.82 -7.74 -7.71
C PHE A 208 24.23 -6.43 -7.16
N VAL A 209 24.49 -5.30 -7.82
CA VAL A 209 23.98 -3.98 -7.40
C VAL A 209 22.47 -3.88 -7.56
N ILE A 210 21.90 -4.35 -8.68
CA ILE A 210 20.44 -4.34 -8.87
C ILE A 210 19.75 -5.25 -7.83
N GLY A 211 20.28 -6.45 -7.60
CA GLY A 211 19.73 -7.39 -6.63
C GLY A 211 19.79 -6.83 -5.20
N GLY A 212 20.95 -6.29 -4.80
CA GLY A 212 21.13 -5.63 -3.51
C GLY A 212 20.19 -4.44 -3.32
N TRP A 213 19.99 -3.65 -4.36
CA TRP A 213 19.03 -2.54 -4.36
C TRP A 213 17.59 -3.01 -4.13
N ILE A 214 17.13 -4.05 -4.85
CA ILE A 214 15.78 -4.61 -4.67
C ILE A 214 15.58 -5.18 -3.27
N ILE A 215 16.62 -5.82 -2.71
CA ILE A 215 16.60 -6.32 -1.32
C ILE A 215 16.45 -5.16 -0.33
N SER A 216 17.24 -4.09 -0.48
CA SER A 216 17.14 -2.92 0.39
C SER A 216 15.80 -2.20 0.28
N LEU A 217 15.23 -2.10 -0.93
CA LEU A 217 13.90 -1.53 -1.14
C LEU A 217 12.84 -2.38 -0.45
N SER A 218 12.95 -3.70 -0.54
CA SER A 218 12.02 -4.61 0.12
C SER A 218 12.09 -4.48 1.65
N LEU A 219 13.27 -4.24 2.21
CA LEU A 219 13.47 -3.96 3.64
C LEU A 219 12.87 -2.61 4.05
N HIS A 220 13.00 -1.58 3.21
CA HIS A 220 12.38 -0.27 3.41
C HIS A 220 10.85 -0.38 3.47
N GLU A 221 10.21 -0.96 2.45
CA GLU A 221 8.76 -1.16 2.41
C GLU A 221 8.26 -2.07 3.55
N PHE A 222 9.04 -3.10 3.89
CA PHE A 222 8.74 -3.95 5.04
C PHE A 222 8.79 -3.18 6.36
N GLY A 223 9.71 -2.22 6.52
CA GLY A 223 9.78 -1.33 7.67
C GLY A 223 8.48 -0.56 7.89
N HIS A 224 7.96 0.07 6.84
CA HIS A 224 6.65 0.74 6.88
C HIS A 224 5.52 -0.22 7.28
N ALA A 225 5.44 -1.38 6.63
CA ALA A 225 4.39 -2.37 6.87
C ALA A 225 4.46 -2.93 8.30
N LEU A 226 5.66 -3.20 8.82
CA LEU A 226 5.86 -3.71 10.17
C LEU A 226 5.46 -2.66 11.22
N ALA A 227 5.88 -1.41 11.05
CA ALA A 227 5.50 -0.32 11.94
C ALA A 227 3.99 -0.08 11.92
N ALA A 228 3.35 -0.15 10.75
CA ALA A 228 1.90 -0.03 10.61
C ALA A 228 1.16 -1.19 11.30
N PHE A 229 1.66 -2.43 11.14
CA PHE A 229 1.10 -3.62 11.79
C PHE A 229 1.15 -3.56 13.31
N ILE A 230 2.30 -3.12 13.86
CA ILE A 230 2.47 -2.89 15.31
C ILE A 230 1.59 -1.71 15.77
N GLY A 231 1.41 -0.73 14.89
CA GLY A 231 0.60 0.47 15.07
C GLY A 231 -0.91 0.26 15.12
N GLY A 232 -1.40 -0.88 14.66
CA GLY A 232 -2.83 -1.22 14.66
C GLY A 232 -3.40 -1.53 13.28
N ASP A 233 -2.72 -1.17 12.18
CA ASP A 233 -3.17 -1.51 10.83
C ASP A 233 -2.82 -2.97 10.51
N LYS A 234 -3.72 -3.88 10.85
CA LYS A 234 -3.57 -5.33 10.54
C LYS A 234 -3.75 -5.65 9.06
N THR A 235 -4.30 -4.73 8.26
CA THR A 235 -4.58 -4.98 6.83
C THR A 235 -3.30 -5.15 6.00
N VAL A 236 -2.17 -4.61 6.46
CA VAL A 236 -0.86 -4.78 5.80
C VAL A 236 -0.40 -6.24 5.78
N ALA A 237 -0.80 -7.04 6.78
CA ALA A 237 -0.51 -8.47 6.83
C ALA A 237 -1.34 -9.22 5.78
N ASP A 238 -2.62 -8.88 5.67
CA ASP A 238 -3.55 -9.47 4.69
C ASP A 238 -3.12 -9.18 3.25
N LYS A 239 -2.62 -7.97 2.98
CA LYS A 239 -2.04 -7.56 1.69
C LYS A 239 -0.71 -8.27 1.39
N GLY A 240 -0.15 -8.99 2.36
CA GLY A 240 1.09 -9.75 2.22
C GLY A 240 2.35 -8.90 2.21
N TYR A 241 2.30 -7.64 2.66
CA TYR A 241 3.47 -6.75 2.72
C TYR A 241 4.53 -7.22 3.72
N LEU A 242 4.14 -8.04 4.72
CA LEU A 242 5.06 -8.65 5.69
C LEU A 242 5.80 -9.89 5.17
N THR A 243 5.74 -10.19 3.87
CA THR A 243 6.40 -11.37 3.25
C THR A 243 7.71 -11.05 2.53
N LEU A 244 8.19 -9.80 2.59
CA LEU A 244 9.37 -9.30 1.86
C LEU A 244 9.29 -9.52 0.34
N ASN A 245 8.08 -9.68 -0.22
CA ASN A 245 7.93 -9.93 -1.65
C ASN A 245 7.87 -8.61 -2.43
N PRO A 246 8.88 -8.27 -3.26
CA PRO A 246 8.90 -7.03 -4.01
C PRO A 246 7.73 -6.87 -4.98
N LEU A 247 7.15 -7.99 -5.46
CA LEU A 247 6.04 -7.98 -6.41
C LEU A 247 4.69 -7.66 -5.77
N LYS A 248 4.58 -7.72 -4.44
CA LYS A 248 3.34 -7.39 -3.73
C LYS A 248 3.19 -5.90 -3.46
N TYR A 249 4.26 -5.12 -3.60
CA TYR A 249 4.18 -3.67 -3.40
C TYR A 249 3.44 -3.01 -4.55
N THR A 250 2.76 -1.93 -4.23
CA THR A 250 1.58 -1.38 -4.91
C THR A 250 1.74 -1.12 -6.41
N HIS A 251 2.91 -0.69 -6.87
CA HIS A 251 3.16 -0.45 -8.28
C HIS A 251 4.54 -0.96 -8.68
N PRO A 252 4.73 -2.26 -8.90
CA PRO A 252 6.07 -2.84 -9.14
C PRO A 252 6.79 -2.18 -10.32
N VAL A 253 6.05 -1.76 -11.35
CA VAL A 253 6.60 -1.02 -12.49
C VAL A 253 7.08 0.38 -12.08
N LEU A 254 6.27 1.16 -11.37
CA LEU A 254 6.70 2.48 -10.90
C LEU A 254 7.84 2.41 -9.88
N SER A 255 7.88 1.32 -9.11
CA SER A 255 8.72 1.15 -7.93
C SER A 255 10.07 0.52 -8.22
N ILE A 256 10.18 -0.22 -9.33
CA ILE A 256 11.39 -0.97 -9.69
C ILE A 256 11.89 -0.50 -11.04
N VAL A 257 11.02 -0.35 -12.05
CA VAL A 257 11.44 -0.05 -13.42
C VAL A 257 11.95 1.39 -13.55
N PHE A 258 11.26 2.39 -12.98
CA PHE A 258 11.76 3.77 -13.06
C PHE A 258 13.06 3.97 -12.29
N PRO A 259 13.21 3.58 -11.00
CA PRO A 259 14.48 3.71 -10.30
C PRO A 259 15.64 3.02 -11.01
N ILE A 260 15.40 1.88 -11.66
CA ILE A 260 16.39 1.19 -12.49
C ILE A 260 16.69 2.02 -13.76
N ILE A 261 15.69 2.49 -14.50
CA ILE A 261 15.90 3.33 -15.70
C ILE A 261 16.70 4.60 -15.35
N PHE A 262 16.41 5.25 -14.23
CA PHE A 262 17.14 6.43 -13.77
C PHE A 262 18.57 6.09 -13.37
N LEU A 263 18.78 4.98 -12.65
CA LEU A 263 20.11 4.44 -12.35
C LEU A 263 20.90 4.11 -13.65
N LEU A 264 20.22 3.59 -14.69
CA LEU A 264 20.79 3.27 -16.01
C LEU A 264 21.12 4.52 -16.84
N LEU A 265 20.33 5.61 -16.72
CA LEU A 265 20.53 6.89 -17.43
C LEU A 265 21.58 7.80 -16.75
N GLY A 266 22.26 7.30 -15.72
CA GLY A 266 23.36 8.00 -15.06
C GLY A 266 22.94 8.83 -13.83
N GLY A 267 21.76 8.60 -13.26
CA GLY A 267 21.30 9.45 -12.17
C GLY A 267 20.27 8.81 -11.23
N ILE A 268 20.69 8.73 -9.96
CA ILE A 268 19.89 8.84 -8.74
C ILE A 268 18.86 7.71 -8.51
N PRO A 269 18.99 6.96 -7.41
CA PRO A 269 17.92 6.07 -6.98
C PRO A 269 16.68 6.89 -6.57
N LEU A 270 15.62 6.80 -7.36
CA LEU A 270 14.34 7.37 -6.96
C LEU A 270 13.64 6.45 -5.95
N PRO A 271 12.87 7.02 -5.01
CA PRO A 271 12.07 6.23 -4.09
C PRO A 271 11.07 5.36 -4.85
N GLY A 272 11.09 4.07 -4.55
CA GLY A 272 10.29 3.06 -5.22
C GLY A 272 9.18 2.56 -4.30
N GLY A 273 7.95 2.56 -4.78
CA GLY A 273 6.82 1.92 -4.10
C GLY A 273 6.30 2.71 -2.93
N ALA A 274 5.02 2.49 -2.66
CA ALA A 274 4.38 3.03 -1.49
C ALA A 274 3.46 1.95 -0.96
N VAL A 275 3.75 1.39 0.21
CA VAL A 275 2.79 0.56 0.95
C VAL A 275 1.53 1.38 1.22
N TYR A 276 0.35 0.83 0.89
CA TYR A 276 -0.92 1.42 1.31
C TYR A 276 -1.19 1.14 2.78
N ILE A 277 -0.85 2.12 3.61
CA ILE A 277 -1.08 2.11 5.06
C ILE A 277 -2.36 2.87 5.36
N ASN A 278 -3.27 2.24 6.09
CA ASN A 278 -4.46 2.91 6.55
C ASN A 278 -4.18 3.64 7.87
N ARG A 279 -4.03 4.97 7.76
CA ARG A 279 -3.65 5.84 8.89
C ARG A 279 -4.71 5.95 9.98
N SER A 280 -5.98 5.62 9.70
CA SER A 280 -7.06 5.69 10.69
C SER A 280 -6.95 4.60 11.77
N PHE A 281 -6.28 3.48 11.47
CA PHE A 281 -6.03 2.41 12.44
C PHE A 281 -4.81 2.66 13.34
N LEU A 282 -4.05 3.72 13.10
CA LEU A 282 -2.82 4.00 13.85
C LEU A 282 -3.12 4.73 15.17
N LYS A 283 -2.49 4.27 16.25
CA LYS A 283 -2.75 4.71 17.63
C LYS A 283 -2.76 6.23 17.86
N ASN A 284 -1.81 6.95 17.28
CA ASN A 284 -1.66 8.40 17.46
C ASN A 284 -0.80 9.03 16.37
N LYS A 285 -0.77 10.37 16.32
CA LYS A 285 -0.01 11.17 15.33
C LYS A 285 1.49 10.86 15.33
N TRP A 286 2.09 10.65 16.51
CA TRP A 286 3.49 10.26 16.64
C TRP A 286 3.77 8.90 15.99
N TRP A 287 2.83 7.96 16.12
CA TRP A 287 2.95 6.66 15.48
C TRP A 287 2.81 6.77 13.97
N GLN A 288 1.96 7.66 13.45
CA GLN A 288 1.91 7.94 12.01
C GLN A 288 3.27 8.46 11.49
N SER A 289 3.92 9.37 12.23
CA SER A 289 5.28 9.82 11.90
C SER A 289 6.31 8.70 11.99
N PHE A 290 6.22 7.85 13.01
CA PHE A 290 7.11 6.69 13.17
C PHE A 290 6.95 5.69 12.02
N VAL A 291 5.73 5.45 11.57
CA VAL A 291 5.47 4.61 10.40
C VAL A 291 6.16 5.16 9.16
N SER A 292 6.11 6.48 8.93
CA SER A 292 6.87 7.11 7.84
C SER A 292 8.39 7.08 8.07
N ALA A 293 8.87 7.14 9.31
CA ALA A 293 10.30 6.99 9.60
C ALA A 293 10.81 5.54 9.45
N ALA A 294 9.93 4.54 9.57
CA ALA A 294 10.31 3.13 9.59
C ALA A 294 10.92 2.63 8.26
N GLY A 295 10.49 3.17 7.12
CA GLY A 295 11.12 2.89 5.82
C GLY A 295 12.56 3.37 5.77
N PRO A 296 12.83 4.67 5.99
CA PRO A 296 14.19 5.20 6.12
C PRO A 296 15.05 4.44 7.12
N MET A 297 14.48 3.96 8.24
CA MET A 297 15.20 3.08 9.18
C MET A 297 15.62 1.73 8.55
N GLY A 298 14.78 1.14 7.68
CA GLY A 298 15.14 -0.04 6.89
C GLY A 298 16.26 0.24 5.87
N THR A 299 16.27 1.43 5.27
CA THR A 299 17.38 1.90 4.43
C THR A 299 18.67 2.08 5.24
N VAL A 300 18.59 2.67 6.43
CA VAL A 300 19.74 2.78 7.36
C VAL A 300 20.26 1.40 7.74
N LEU A 301 19.39 0.45 8.08
CA LEU A 301 19.79 -0.92 8.39
C LEU A 301 20.56 -1.55 7.22
N SER A 302 20.07 -1.38 5.99
CA SER A 302 20.74 -1.85 4.78
C SER A 302 22.11 -1.19 4.59
N ALA A 303 22.21 0.13 4.77
CA ALA A 303 23.46 0.87 4.70
C ALA A 303 24.47 0.37 5.75
N VAL A 304 24.04 0.14 6.99
CA VAL A 304 24.91 -0.41 8.05
C VAL A 304 25.42 -1.80 7.65
N ILE A 305 24.55 -2.68 7.15
CA ILE A 305 24.95 -4.03 6.70
C ILE A 305 26.00 -3.94 5.58
N PHE A 306 25.83 -3.03 4.61
CA PHE A 306 26.81 -2.86 3.53
C PHE A 306 28.09 -2.16 3.98
N ALA A 307 28.05 -1.33 5.03
CA ALA A 307 29.21 -0.68 5.60
C ALA A 307 30.06 -1.62 6.48
N LEU A 308 29.44 -2.61 7.13
CA LEU A 308 30.13 -3.52 8.07
C LEU A 308 31.39 -4.18 7.49
N PRO A 309 31.40 -4.74 6.26
CA PRO A 309 32.61 -5.29 5.66
C PRO A 309 33.78 -4.31 5.58
N PHE A 310 33.52 -3.04 5.25
CA PHE A 310 34.55 -1.99 5.17
C PHE A 310 35.04 -1.55 6.55
N LEU A 311 34.18 -1.59 7.57
CA LEU A 311 34.54 -1.24 8.95
C LEU A 311 35.39 -2.33 9.62
N LEU A 312 35.11 -3.60 9.30
CA LEU A 312 35.79 -4.76 9.88
C LEU A 312 37.09 -5.10 9.15
N TYR A 313 37.13 -4.94 7.82
CA TYR A 313 38.31 -5.22 7.02
C TYR A 313 39.08 -3.93 6.72
N ARG A 314 40.26 -3.78 7.32
CA ARG A 314 41.16 -2.62 7.12
C ARG A 314 42.32 -2.89 6.15
N GLY A 315 42.21 -3.92 5.32
CA GLY A 315 43.21 -4.24 4.29
C GLY A 315 42.96 -3.49 2.99
N HIS A 316 43.90 -3.56 2.05
CA HIS A 316 43.69 -3.02 0.71
C HIS A 316 42.71 -3.91 -0.08
N PHE A 317 41.71 -3.29 -0.72
CA PHE A 317 40.65 -3.95 -1.50
C PHE A 317 41.12 -4.39 -2.90
N VAL A 318 42.32 -4.96 -3.00
CA VAL A 318 42.94 -5.35 -4.28
C VAL A 318 42.35 -6.67 -4.80
N VAL A 319 42.19 -7.66 -3.92
CA VAL A 319 41.57 -8.94 -4.28
C VAL A 319 40.05 -8.78 -4.26
N GLY A 320 39.40 -9.17 -5.37
CA GLY A 320 37.96 -9.00 -5.55
C GLY A 320 37.56 -7.54 -5.69
N TYR A 321 38.42 -6.69 -6.27
CA TYR A 321 38.21 -5.25 -6.42
C TYR A 321 36.81 -4.92 -6.97
N ASN A 322 36.36 -5.67 -7.99
CA ASN A 322 35.06 -5.46 -8.63
C ASN A 322 33.88 -5.69 -7.67
N PHE A 323 33.96 -6.71 -6.81
CA PHE A 323 32.97 -6.93 -5.75
C PHE A 323 32.95 -5.77 -4.75
N TRP A 324 34.12 -5.34 -4.27
CA TRP A 324 34.23 -4.23 -3.32
C TRP A 324 33.73 -2.91 -3.89
N ALA A 325 34.03 -2.63 -5.17
CA ALA A 325 33.51 -1.49 -5.89
C ALA A 325 31.97 -1.53 -6.02
N GLY A 326 31.41 -2.69 -6.36
CA GLY A 326 29.95 -2.89 -6.39
C GLY A 326 29.29 -2.73 -5.02
N LEU A 327 29.91 -3.26 -3.96
CA LEU A 327 29.40 -3.13 -2.58
C LEU A 327 29.46 -1.68 -2.10
N ALA A 328 30.54 -0.96 -2.41
CA ALA A 328 30.67 0.46 -2.09
C ALA A 328 29.63 1.30 -2.85
N LEU A 329 29.35 0.97 -4.12
CA LEU A 329 28.26 1.59 -4.87
C LEU A 329 26.90 1.28 -4.25
N LEU A 330 26.62 0.05 -3.81
CA LEU A 330 25.38 -0.28 -3.10
C LEU A 330 25.20 0.57 -1.84
N LEU A 331 26.25 0.67 -1.03
CA LEU A 331 26.28 1.53 0.16
C LEU A 331 26.01 2.99 -0.19
N PHE A 332 26.69 3.50 -1.23
CA PHE A 332 26.49 4.84 -1.75
C PHE A 332 25.02 5.10 -2.10
N LEU A 333 24.40 4.18 -2.84
CA LEU A 333 23.00 4.28 -3.24
C LEU A 333 22.06 4.30 -2.03
N GLN A 334 22.34 3.55 -0.96
CA GLN A 334 21.53 3.62 0.27
C GLN A 334 21.60 4.98 0.96
N ILE A 335 22.78 5.61 0.98
CA ILE A 335 22.96 6.95 1.57
C ILE A 335 22.19 8.00 0.76
N VAL A 336 22.29 7.95 -0.57
CA VAL A 336 21.51 8.85 -1.44
C VAL A 336 20.01 8.63 -1.23
N ALA A 337 19.56 7.38 -1.20
CA ALA A 337 18.16 7.02 -0.98
C ALA A 337 17.65 7.52 0.37
N LEU A 338 18.46 7.39 1.43
CA LEU A 338 18.15 7.89 2.75
C LEU A 338 17.94 9.41 2.74
N PHE A 339 18.90 10.16 2.17
CA PHE A 339 18.78 11.62 2.10
C PHE A 339 17.57 12.06 1.29
N LEU A 340 17.28 11.41 0.16
CA LEU A 340 16.09 11.67 -0.63
C LEU A 340 14.82 11.41 0.15
N ASN A 341 14.71 10.23 0.77
CA ASN A 341 13.52 9.86 1.52
C ASN A 341 13.30 10.78 2.72
N LEU A 342 14.33 11.38 3.30
CA LEU A 342 14.19 12.34 4.41
C LEU A 342 13.84 13.76 3.96
N LEU A 343 13.77 14.06 2.67
CA LEU A 343 13.36 15.39 2.20
C LEU A 343 11.89 15.66 2.57
N PRO A 344 11.56 16.87 3.06
CA PRO A 344 10.20 17.26 3.42
C PRO A 344 9.35 17.63 2.18
N ILE A 345 9.39 16.79 1.14
CA ILE A 345 8.65 16.98 -0.11
C ILE A 345 7.44 16.03 -0.13
N PRO A 346 6.22 16.51 -0.44
CA PRO A 346 5.03 15.67 -0.45
C PRO A 346 5.20 14.40 -1.27
N GLY A 347 4.87 13.24 -0.70
CA GLY A 347 5.05 11.93 -1.34
C GLY A 347 6.36 11.21 -1.01
N LEU A 348 7.29 11.86 -0.31
CA LEU A 348 8.45 11.22 0.32
C LEU A 348 8.21 11.00 1.82
N ASP A 349 8.98 10.10 2.43
CA ASP A 349 8.82 9.73 3.83
C ASP A 349 9.08 10.86 4.80
N GLY A 350 10.03 11.75 4.50
CA GLY A 350 10.41 12.89 5.31
C GLY A 350 9.24 13.87 5.45
N PHE A 351 8.46 14.05 4.39
CA PHE A 351 7.19 14.75 4.50
C PHE A 351 6.18 13.96 5.36
N GLY A 352 6.09 12.65 5.17
CA GLY A 352 5.22 11.78 5.97
C GLY A 352 5.51 11.79 7.47
N ILE A 353 6.77 12.02 7.88
CA ILE A 353 7.18 12.23 9.28
C ILE A 353 6.55 13.51 9.83
N LEU A 354 6.51 14.58 9.05
CA LEU A 354 5.98 15.89 9.47
C LEU A 354 4.46 15.99 9.32
N GLU A 355 3.90 15.26 8.35
CA GLU A 355 2.51 15.30 7.91
C GLU A 355 1.47 15.32 9.05
N PRO A 356 1.56 14.49 10.11
CA PRO A 356 0.54 14.47 11.17
C PRO A 356 0.45 15.77 12.01
N PHE A 357 1.48 16.61 11.95
CA PHE A 357 1.59 17.86 12.69
C PHE A 357 1.32 19.12 11.86
N LEU A 358 1.18 18.98 10.53
CA LEU A 358 0.95 20.10 9.64
C LEU A 358 -0.50 20.59 9.71
N ALA A 359 -0.68 21.89 9.45
CA ALA A 359 -2.00 22.51 9.36
C ALA A 359 -2.79 21.98 8.14
N PRO A 360 -4.13 21.88 8.21
CA PRO A 360 -4.95 21.34 7.13
C PRO A 360 -4.75 22.03 5.78
N GLU A 361 -4.45 23.33 5.77
CA GLU A 361 -4.19 24.13 4.58
C GLU A 361 -2.93 23.67 3.84
N ILE A 362 -1.87 23.39 4.60
CA ILE A 362 -0.59 22.88 4.07
C ILE A 362 -0.81 21.47 3.50
N LEU A 363 -1.57 20.63 4.19
CA LEU A 363 -1.89 19.27 3.74
C LEU A 363 -2.68 19.27 2.43
N ARG A 364 -3.69 20.15 2.28
CA ARG A 364 -4.46 20.29 1.04
C ARG A 364 -3.57 20.67 -0.14
N LEU A 365 -2.66 21.64 0.06
CA LEU A 365 -1.70 22.04 -0.97
C LEU A 365 -0.75 20.88 -1.29
N ALA A 366 -0.17 20.25 -0.26
CA ALA A 366 0.76 19.13 -0.39
C ALA A 366 0.17 17.96 -1.18
N TYR A 367 -1.08 17.57 -0.89
CA TYR A 367 -1.74 16.48 -1.62
C TYR A 367 -2.08 16.87 -3.06
N SER A 368 -2.39 18.14 -3.33
CA SER A 368 -2.60 18.62 -4.70
C SER A 368 -1.33 18.52 -5.55
N VAL A 369 -0.17 18.84 -4.96
CA VAL A 369 1.13 18.79 -5.66
C VAL A 369 1.77 17.41 -5.69
N ARG A 370 1.35 16.46 -4.83
CA ARG A 370 1.95 15.12 -4.70
C ARG A 370 2.08 14.36 -6.03
N ARG A 371 1.13 14.53 -6.96
CA ARG A 371 1.17 13.91 -8.29
C ARG A 371 2.31 14.44 -9.19
N TYR A 372 2.84 15.62 -8.87
CA TYR A 372 3.94 16.26 -9.58
C TYR A 372 5.29 16.10 -8.89
N THR A 373 5.36 15.41 -7.73
CA THR A 373 6.58 15.27 -6.93
C THR A 373 7.76 14.74 -7.74
N LEU A 374 7.54 13.74 -8.61
CA LEU A 374 8.58 13.22 -9.48
C LEU A 374 9.16 14.29 -10.41
N PHE A 375 8.30 15.09 -11.05
CA PHE A 375 8.74 16.17 -11.94
C PHE A 375 9.44 17.30 -11.17
N LEU A 376 8.98 17.60 -9.96
CA LEU A 376 9.60 18.60 -9.09
C LEU A 376 10.99 18.16 -8.63
N LEU A 377 11.15 16.89 -8.26
CA LEU A 377 12.46 16.31 -7.96
C LEU A 377 13.37 16.37 -9.20
N LEU A 378 12.89 15.94 -10.36
CA LEU A 378 13.68 16.00 -11.60
C LEU A 378 14.12 17.44 -11.90
N ALA A 379 13.22 18.41 -11.80
CA ALA A 379 13.54 19.81 -12.03
C ALA A 379 14.55 20.35 -11.02
N LEU A 380 14.40 19.98 -9.74
CA LEU A 380 15.33 20.34 -8.67
C LEU A 380 16.74 19.78 -8.97
N PHE A 381 16.85 18.56 -9.48
CA PHE A 381 18.12 17.93 -9.81
C PHE A 381 18.77 18.49 -11.08
N MET A 382 17.99 18.78 -12.12
CA MET A 382 18.52 19.22 -13.42
C MET A 382 18.80 20.72 -13.48
N PHE A 383 17.96 21.54 -12.84
CA PHE A 383 18.02 23.00 -12.96
C PHE A 383 18.60 23.70 -11.73
N THR A 384 19.01 22.96 -10.70
CA THR A 384 19.64 23.54 -9.50
C THR A 384 20.89 22.76 -9.06
N PRO A 385 21.79 23.36 -8.25
CA PRO A 385 22.94 22.66 -7.69
C PRO A 385 22.60 21.54 -6.71
N PHE A 386 21.32 21.37 -6.34
CA PHE A 386 20.87 20.43 -5.33
C PHE A 386 21.35 19.00 -5.59
N GLY A 387 21.23 18.52 -6.83
CA GLY A 387 21.63 17.15 -7.18
C GLY A 387 23.12 16.89 -6.98
N ASN A 388 23.95 17.84 -7.40
CA ASN A 388 25.39 17.78 -7.21
C ASN A 388 25.75 17.83 -5.71
N GLU A 389 25.14 18.73 -4.95
CA GLU A 389 25.35 18.83 -3.51
C GLU A 389 24.95 17.54 -2.77
N LEU A 390 23.83 16.92 -3.16
CA LEU A 390 23.39 15.64 -2.60
C LEU A 390 24.41 14.52 -2.87
N MET A 391 24.90 14.41 -4.10
CA MET A 391 25.90 13.43 -4.52
C MET A 391 27.20 13.63 -3.72
N MET A 392 27.69 14.88 -3.63
CA MET A 392 28.91 15.23 -2.90
C MET A 392 28.78 15.03 -1.38
N ARG A 393 27.61 15.33 -0.80
CA ARG A 393 27.33 15.03 0.62
C ARG A 393 27.32 13.53 0.88
N SER A 394 26.74 12.75 -0.03
CA SER A 394 26.69 11.28 0.09
C SER A 394 28.09 10.66 -0.01
N LEU A 395 28.94 11.17 -0.91
CA LEU A 395 30.34 10.75 -1.01
C LEU A 395 31.14 11.13 0.25
N ARG A 396 30.91 12.31 0.83
CA ARG A 396 31.55 12.71 2.10
C ARG A 396 31.22 11.79 3.26
N VAL A 397 30.00 11.23 3.31
CA VAL A 397 29.64 10.22 4.33
C VAL A 397 30.48 8.96 4.16
N LEU A 398 30.73 8.52 2.92
CA LEU A 398 31.62 7.37 2.67
C LEU A 398 33.06 7.66 3.10
N MET A 399 33.55 8.88 2.88
CA MET A 399 34.89 9.29 3.31
C MET A 399 35.06 9.24 4.83
N TRP A 400 33.98 9.38 5.62
CA TRP A 400 34.03 9.20 7.06
C TRP A 400 34.21 7.73 7.48
N ILE A 401 33.86 6.79 6.60
CA ILE A 401 34.17 5.36 6.79
C ILE A 401 35.65 5.15 6.44
N ASP A 402 36.00 5.44 5.19
CA ASP A 402 37.37 5.41 4.67
C ASP A 402 37.40 6.08 3.28
N GLU A 403 38.48 6.78 2.94
CA GLU A 403 38.63 7.45 1.63
C GLU A 403 38.58 6.45 0.46
N SER A 404 39.11 5.24 0.65
CA SER A 404 39.08 4.19 -0.38
C SER A 404 37.67 3.71 -0.69
N VAL A 405 36.72 3.79 0.26
CA VAL A 405 35.32 3.41 0.03
C VAL A 405 34.64 4.40 -0.91
N ALA A 406 34.91 5.69 -0.74
CA ALA A 406 34.40 6.71 -1.65
C ALA A 406 34.96 6.52 -3.07
N PHE A 407 36.26 6.22 -3.19
CA PHE A 407 36.89 5.88 -4.47
C PHE A 407 36.27 4.62 -5.09
N LEU A 408 36.10 3.55 -4.31
CA LEU A 408 35.47 2.32 -4.76
C LEU A 408 34.03 2.53 -5.24
N ALA A 409 33.25 3.38 -4.59
CA ALA A 409 31.88 3.68 -5.01
C ALA A 409 31.83 4.36 -6.39
N VAL A 410 32.73 5.33 -6.64
CA VAL A 410 32.86 6.00 -7.94
C VAL A 410 33.27 5.01 -9.02
N ASN A 411 34.29 4.18 -8.76
CA ASN A 411 34.71 3.14 -9.70
C ASN A 411 33.63 2.07 -9.91
N GLY A 412 32.89 1.72 -8.86
CA GLY A 412 31.76 0.81 -8.93
C GLY A 412 30.69 1.31 -9.87
N PHE A 413 30.44 2.62 -9.89
CA PHE A 413 29.51 3.25 -10.83
C PHE A 413 29.96 3.11 -12.30
N GLU A 414 31.26 3.25 -12.58
CA GLU A 414 31.81 3.01 -13.92
C GLU A 414 31.70 1.54 -14.35
N ILE A 415 32.01 0.60 -13.44
CA ILE A 415 31.89 -0.84 -13.72
C ILE A 415 30.43 -1.24 -13.95
N PHE A 416 29.51 -0.66 -13.16
CA PHE A 416 28.07 -0.90 -13.24
C PHE A 416 27.49 -0.46 -14.60
N ARG A 417 27.94 0.67 -15.15
CA ARG A 417 27.50 1.19 -16.46
C ARG A 417 28.23 0.55 -17.63
N PHE A 418 28.11 -0.76 -17.75
CA PHE A 418 28.88 -1.52 -18.74
C PHE A 418 28.50 -1.25 -20.22
N TRP A 419 27.40 -0.52 -20.47
CA TRP A 419 26.89 -0.16 -21.80
C TRP A 419 27.31 1.24 -22.27
N SER A 420 27.95 2.04 -21.42
CA SER A 420 28.62 3.30 -21.78
C SER A 420 30.10 3.07 -21.98
#